data_AF-A0A1Y2N4F7-F1
#
_entry.id   AF-A0A1Y2N4F7-F1
#
_cell.length_a   1.000
_cell.length_b   1.000
_cell.length_c   1.000
_cell.angle_alpha   90.00
_cell.angle_beta   90.00
_cell.angle_gamma   90.00
#
_symmetry.space_group_name_H-M   'P 1'
#
loop_
_entity.id
_entity.type
_entity.pdbx_description
1 polymer ?
#
loop_
_entity_poly.entity_id
_entity_poly.type
_entity_poly.pdbx_seq_one_letter_code
_entity_poly.pdbx_strand_id
1 'polypeptide(L)'
;MTDQRFAYEPVHDLRSGRLAGVEVVPRRAYDAVAVQARDRGWGARQVAELDAGTAVSAVLSAPAAPGTALQVDVAADTVLYARERLRSMLGAVAPLLEIGPPITAAAPAEHLVPALAELRRWGFRIGLDGAGRTFGPELVAAIRPDVLKLEPDLADGVLETGSGAAVRAVLEVARAVGVPVAATGVRDPERLSGLYASGVALAQGPLLGGARATPEPDPATLPELLALLRSAPAQPVAAGPVGPPVRGLATPAVTLAADVVADTAREAMRERPESAGVVLVDGAHRPVGYLDRSRFLLAMTGRFGHALWADKPASSLADPPRTVDERAPLPLALELSLAGDPARAYDDLVVVGPDGVCRGVVTVAELWRRTIRPSGTPARPPAGSGAPRSVTGPPTPRSVSGDSAPRPVADAAVPRPVNDAAVPRPVNDAAAPRPVAGPPHRRPPAAPPSRTAV
;
A
#
# COMPACT_ATOMS: atom_id res chain seq x y z
N MET A 1 6.06 27.15 18.82
CA MET A 1 7.38 26.52 18.54
C MET A 1 7.13 25.40 17.56
N THR A 2 7.89 25.31 16.47
CA THR A 2 7.79 24.20 15.52
C THR A 2 8.09 22.88 16.24
N ASP A 3 7.18 21.91 16.15
CA ASP A 3 7.38 20.59 16.72
C ASP A 3 8.57 19.92 16.01
N GLN A 4 9.64 19.65 16.76
CA GLN A 4 10.89 19.16 16.20
C GLN A 4 10.84 17.68 15.77
N ARG A 5 9.71 17.00 15.97
CA ARG A 5 9.51 15.61 15.55
C ARG A 5 9.26 15.46 14.05
N PHE A 6 8.91 16.54 13.36
CA PHE A 6 8.53 16.50 11.95
C PHE A 6 9.56 17.18 11.06
N ALA A 7 9.67 16.65 9.85
CA ALA A 7 10.32 17.27 8.70
C ALA A 7 9.34 17.27 7.52
N TYR A 8 9.65 18.03 6.49
CA TYR A 8 8.79 18.24 5.33
C TYR A 8 9.55 17.87 4.08
N GLU A 9 9.04 16.93 3.31
CA GLU A 9 9.63 16.49 2.06
C GLU A 9 8.81 17.05 0.88
N PRO A 10 9.44 17.81 -0.04
CA PRO A 10 8.71 18.44 -1.13
C PRO A 10 8.30 17.41 -2.19
N VAL A 11 7.07 17.57 -2.68
CA VAL A 11 6.50 16.80 -3.77
C VAL A 11 6.35 17.70 -4.99
N HIS A 12 7.02 17.34 -6.08
CA HIS A 12 7.07 18.14 -7.29
C HIS A 12 6.23 17.53 -8.40
N ASP A 13 5.52 18.38 -9.14
CA ASP A 13 4.87 18.02 -10.39
C ASP A 13 5.90 18.00 -11.51
N LEU A 14 6.08 16.83 -12.12
CA LEU A 14 7.11 16.60 -13.13
C LEU A 14 6.80 17.24 -14.49
N ARG A 15 5.56 17.67 -14.74
CA ARG A 15 5.20 18.32 -16.01
C ARG A 15 5.51 19.80 -15.98
N SER A 16 5.27 20.43 -14.84
CA SER A 16 5.43 21.86 -14.63
C SER A 16 6.72 22.23 -13.89
N GLY A 17 7.37 21.26 -13.25
CA GLY A 17 8.48 21.43 -12.31
C GLY A 17 8.06 22.04 -10.97
N ARG A 18 6.79 22.42 -10.79
CA ARG A 18 6.33 23.18 -9.63
C ARG A 18 6.18 22.29 -8.40
N LEU A 19 6.30 22.91 -7.23
CA LEU A 19 5.90 22.28 -5.97
C LEU A 19 4.40 22.01 -5.98
N ALA A 20 4.02 20.74 -5.90
CA ALA A 20 2.64 20.28 -5.80
C ALA A 20 2.16 20.20 -4.35
N GLY A 21 3.07 19.93 -3.42
CA GLY A 21 2.78 19.83 -1.99
C GLY A 21 4.01 19.47 -1.19
N VAL A 22 3.79 19.20 0.09
CA VAL A 22 4.82 18.71 1.03
C VAL A 22 4.25 17.58 1.86
N GLU A 23 5.02 16.52 2.00
CA GLU A 23 4.72 15.41 2.89
C GLU A 23 5.36 15.66 4.26
N VAL A 24 4.58 15.45 5.33
CA VAL A 24 5.11 15.49 6.68
C VAL A 24 5.70 14.13 7.04
N VAL A 25 7.02 14.10 7.21
CA VAL A 25 7.76 12.88 7.54
C VAL A 25 8.33 12.94 8.95
N PRO A 26 8.52 11.79 9.64
CA PRO A 26 9.23 11.77 10.91
C PRO A 26 10.67 12.25 10.76
N ARG A 27 11.10 13.17 11.62
CA ARG A 27 12.48 13.70 11.58
C ARG A 27 13.51 12.65 11.98
N ARG A 28 13.13 11.70 12.83
CA ARG A 28 13.97 10.58 13.27
C ARG A 28 13.19 9.28 13.11
N ALA A 29 13.90 8.19 12.86
CA ALA A 29 13.28 6.86 12.73
C ALA A 29 12.46 6.45 13.96
N TYR A 30 12.88 6.84 15.17
CA TYR A 30 12.14 6.56 16.41
C TYR A 30 10.81 7.36 16.53
N ASP A 31 10.68 8.45 15.78
CA ASP A 31 9.44 9.24 15.76
C ASP A 31 8.34 8.58 14.91
N ALA A 32 8.69 7.56 14.10
CA ALA A 32 7.72 6.80 13.32
C ALA A 32 6.84 5.90 14.22
N VAL A 33 5.53 5.98 14.02
CA VAL A 33 4.53 5.26 14.83
C VAL A 33 4.75 3.75 14.80
N ALA A 34 5.04 3.18 13.62
CA ALA A 34 5.31 1.76 13.46
C ALA A 34 6.51 1.28 14.30
N VAL A 35 7.54 2.12 14.46
CA VAL A 35 8.71 1.81 15.31
C VAL A 35 8.31 1.86 16.78
N GLN A 36 7.51 2.85 17.19
CA GLN A 36 7.04 2.97 18.57
C GLN A 36 6.08 1.84 18.98
N ALA A 37 5.33 1.28 18.02
CA ALA A 37 4.37 0.21 18.26
C ALA A 37 5.01 -1.18 18.38
N ARG A 38 6.08 -1.46 17.61
CA ARG A 38 6.67 -2.81 17.43
C ARG A 38 7.02 -3.53 18.74
N ASP A 39 7.49 -2.80 19.76
CA ASP A 39 8.04 -3.41 20.98
C ASP A 39 7.15 -3.25 22.22
N ARG A 40 5.92 -2.74 22.05
CA ARG A 40 5.03 -2.39 23.18
C ARG A 40 3.85 -3.35 23.39
N GLY A 41 3.66 -4.32 22.50
CA GLY A 41 2.54 -5.28 22.58
C GLY A 41 1.16 -4.61 22.50
N TRP A 42 1.08 -3.43 21.88
CA TRP A 42 -0.15 -2.67 21.76
C TRP A 42 -1.13 -3.32 20.76
N GLY A 43 -2.41 -3.28 21.10
CA GLY A 43 -3.47 -3.71 20.18
C GLY A 43 -3.75 -2.68 19.09
N ALA A 44 -4.44 -3.10 18.02
CA ALA A 44 -4.69 -2.28 16.83
C ALA A 44 -5.33 -0.91 17.13
N ARG A 45 -6.27 -0.86 18.08
CA ARG A 45 -6.89 0.41 18.49
C ARG A 45 -5.89 1.36 19.16
N GLN A 46 -4.99 0.87 19.99
CA GLN A 46 -4.00 1.73 20.66
C GLN A 46 -3.00 2.31 19.66
N VAL A 47 -2.57 1.50 18.69
CA VAL A 47 -1.70 1.94 17.59
C VAL A 47 -2.41 2.97 16.72
N ALA A 48 -3.66 2.71 16.32
CA ALA A 48 -4.48 3.64 15.56
C ALA A 48 -4.69 4.99 16.28
N GLU A 49 -4.89 4.97 17.60
CA GLU A 49 -5.05 6.19 18.41
C GLU A 49 -3.74 7.00 18.50
N LEU A 50 -2.59 6.33 18.64
CA LEU A 50 -1.28 6.99 18.57
C LEU A 50 -1.04 7.60 17.19
N ASP A 51 -1.33 6.84 16.13
CA ASP A 51 -1.14 7.25 14.75
C ASP A 51 -1.99 8.48 14.40
N ALA A 52 -3.29 8.43 14.69
CA ALA A 52 -4.19 9.57 14.52
C ALA A 52 -3.70 10.79 15.32
N GLY A 53 -3.28 10.61 16.57
CA GLY A 53 -2.75 11.69 17.40
C GLY A 53 -1.48 12.30 16.82
N THR A 54 -0.59 11.47 16.24
CA THR A 54 0.64 11.90 15.59
C THR A 54 0.34 12.68 14.32
N ALA A 55 -0.56 12.19 13.47
CA ALA A 55 -1.01 12.89 12.27
C ALA A 55 -1.68 14.23 12.61
N VAL A 56 -2.50 14.29 13.68
CA VAL A 56 -3.13 15.56 14.11
C VAL A 56 -2.06 16.55 14.58
N SER A 57 -1.09 16.05 15.36
CA SER A 57 0.04 16.85 15.81
C SER A 57 0.87 17.38 14.65
N ALA A 58 1.08 16.58 13.61
CA ALA A 58 1.78 16.96 12.38
C ALA A 58 1.08 18.14 11.68
N VAL A 59 -0.23 18.02 11.44
CA VAL A 59 -1.02 19.08 10.79
C VAL A 59 -1.03 20.37 11.62
N LEU A 60 -1.27 20.27 12.92
CA LEU A 60 -1.36 21.45 13.80
C LEU A 60 0.00 22.14 14.03
N SER A 61 1.10 21.39 13.88
CA SER A 61 2.47 21.92 14.05
C SER A 61 3.10 22.37 12.74
N ALA A 62 2.46 22.07 11.60
CA ALA A 62 2.94 22.47 10.29
C ALA A 62 2.93 24.01 10.17
N PRO A 63 4.06 24.63 9.79
CA PRO A 63 4.08 26.07 9.58
C PRO A 63 3.18 26.43 8.39
N ALA A 64 2.57 27.61 8.45
CA ALA A 64 1.69 28.07 7.39
C ALA A 64 2.47 28.27 6.08
N ALA A 65 2.11 27.52 5.05
CA ALA A 65 2.67 27.63 3.71
C ALA A 65 1.52 27.90 2.71
N PRO A 66 1.18 29.18 2.44
CA PRO A 66 0.06 29.52 1.57
C PRO A 66 0.21 28.88 0.18
N GLY A 67 -0.81 28.15 -0.25
CA GLY A 67 -0.84 27.50 -1.56
C GLY A 67 -0.14 26.15 -1.66
N THR A 68 0.52 25.67 -0.59
CA THR A 68 1.15 24.35 -0.56
C THR A 68 0.20 23.33 0.07
N ALA A 69 -0.08 22.24 -0.65
CA ALA A 69 -0.86 21.14 -0.10
C ALA A 69 -0.03 20.34 0.90
N LEU A 70 -0.54 20.17 2.13
CA LEU A 70 0.07 19.29 3.13
C LEU A 70 -0.42 17.85 2.92
N GLN A 71 0.51 16.90 2.90
CA GLN A 71 0.26 15.46 2.85
C GLN A 71 0.72 14.84 4.18
N VAL A 72 -0.09 13.94 4.74
CA VAL A 72 0.18 13.33 6.06
C VAL A 72 -0.15 11.86 6.02
N ASP A 73 0.80 11.05 6.49
CA ASP A 73 0.64 9.61 6.61
C ASP A 73 -0.36 9.22 7.67
N VAL A 74 -1.19 8.24 7.32
CA VAL A 74 -2.15 7.60 8.21
C VAL A 74 -2.17 6.11 7.87
N ALA A 75 -2.01 5.24 8.86
CA ALA A 75 -2.10 3.80 8.64
C ALA A 75 -3.54 3.36 8.31
N ALA A 76 -3.69 2.26 7.56
CA ALA A 76 -5.01 1.68 7.31
C ALA A 76 -5.76 1.28 8.61
N ASP A 77 -5.06 0.82 9.66
CA ASP A 77 -5.66 0.58 10.98
C ASP A 77 -6.33 1.85 11.54
N THR A 78 -5.70 3.00 11.34
CA THR A 78 -6.16 4.29 11.85
C THR A 78 -7.47 4.71 11.20
N VAL A 79 -7.60 4.49 9.89
CA VAL A 79 -8.86 4.69 9.17
C VAL A 79 -9.97 3.82 9.76
N LEU A 80 -9.67 2.57 10.11
CA LEU A 80 -10.67 1.64 10.63
C LEU A 80 -11.05 1.93 12.09
N TYR A 81 -10.07 2.22 12.95
CA TYR A 81 -10.26 2.23 14.40
C TYR A 81 -10.26 3.61 15.05
N ALA A 82 -9.71 4.65 14.41
CA ALA A 82 -9.52 5.97 15.02
C ALA A 82 -9.84 7.17 14.10
N ARG A 83 -10.44 6.95 12.91
CA ARG A 83 -10.70 8.01 11.92
C ARG A 83 -11.43 9.25 12.44
N GLU A 84 -12.33 9.11 13.42
CA GLU A 84 -13.04 10.23 14.03
C GLU A 84 -12.10 11.30 14.59
N ARG A 85 -10.92 10.92 15.09
CA ARG A 85 -9.92 11.88 15.58
C ARG A 85 -9.34 12.76 14.48
N LEU A 86 -9.32 12.24 13.24
CA LEU A 86 -8.80 12.98 12.09
C LEU A 86 -9.66 14.20 11.78
N ARG A 87 -10.95 14.24 12.18
CA ARG A 87 -11.82 15.41 11.99
C ARG A 87 -11.23 16.71 12.52
N SER A 88 -10.40 16.64 13.56
CA SER A 88 -9.72 17.83 14.11
C SER A 88 -8.76 18.51 13.14
N MET A 89 -8.34 17.82 12.06
CA MET A 89 -7.52 18.37 10.98
C MET A 89 -8.34 19.15 9.94
N LEU A 90 -9.68 19.06 9.97
CA LEU A 90 -10.54 19.77 9.03
C LEU A 90 -10.52 21.26 9.37
N GLY A 91 -9.61 21.99 8.71
CA GLY A 91 -9.51 23.45 8.75
C GLY A 91 -10.05 24.09 7.47
N ALA A 92 -9.53 25.28 7.15
CA ALA A 92 -9.87 25.98 5.90
C ALA A 92 -9.47 25.19 4.65
N VAL A 93 -8.39 24.40 4.74
CA VAL A 93 -7.96 23.44 3.72
C VAL A 93 -7.61 22.14 4.44
N ALA A 94 -8.27 21.05 4.07
CA ALA A 94 -7.95 19.73 4.60
C ALA A 94 -6.64 19.19 3.99
N PRO A 95 -5.79 18.51 4.77
CA PRO A 95 -4.63 17.82 4.23
C PRO A 95 -5.06 16.68 3.30
N LEU A 96 -4.14 16.24 2.44
CA LEU A 96 -4.26 14.96 1.77
C LEU A 96 -3.78 13.88 2.75
N LEU A 97 -4.63 12.89 3.02
CA LEU A 97 -4.28 11.76 3.87
C LEU A 97 -3.66 10.66 3.02
N GLU A 98 -2.43 10.28 3.33
CA GLU A 98 -1.73 9.20 2.64
C GLU A 98 -1.90 7.93 3.43
N ILE A 99 -2.76 7.06 2.88
CA ILE A 99 -3.12 5.84 3.57
C ILE A 99 -2.03 4.83 3.28
N GLY A 100 -1.26 4.48 4.31
CA GLY A 100 -0.20 3.49 4.24
C GLY A 100 -0.68 2.09 4.67
N PRO A 101 0.20 1.08 4.61
CA PRO A 101 -0.11 -0.26 5.08
C PRO A 101 -0.59 -0.27 6.53
N PRO A 102 -1.39 -1.28 6.91
CA PRO A 102 -1.66 -1.46 8.32
C PRO A 102 -0.38 -1.79 9.10
N ILE A 103 -0.28 -1.25 10.31
CA ILE A 103 0.82 -1.47 11.26
C ILE A 103 0.62 -2.78 12.01
N THR A 104 -0.63 -3.13 12.36
CA THR A 104 -0.89 -4.25 13.29
C THR A 104 -1.93 -5.25 12.82
N ALA A 105 -3.09 -4.80 12.34
CA ALA A 105 -4.19 -5.67 11.96
C ALA A 105 -4.37 -5.69 10.45
N ALA A 106 -4.97 -6.75 9.91
CA ALA A 106 -5.41 -6.69 8.52
C ALA A 106 -6.41 -5.53 8.33
N ALA A 107 -6.36 -4.89 7.17
CA ALA A 107 -7.33 -3.88 6.77
C ALA A 107 -8.10 -4.37 5.52
N PRO A 108 -9.12 -5.24 5.70
CA PRO A 108 -9.86 -5.81 4.58
C PRO A 108 -10.57 -4.72 3.76
N ALA A 109 -10.63 -4.92 2.45
CA ALA A 109 -11.17 -3.95 1.50
C ALA A 109 -12.64 -3.60 1.81
N GLU A 110 -13.45 -4.57 2.23
CA GLU A 110 -14.86 -4.41 2.57
C GLU A 110 -15.11 -3.43 3.73
N HIS A 111 -14.10 -3.22 4.58
CA HIS A 111 -14.17 -2.26 5.68
C HIS A 111 -13.44 -0.96 5.36
N LEU A 112 -12.32 -1.03 4.64
CA LEU A 112 -11.49 0.12 4.33
C LEU A 112 -12.17 1.06 3.33
N VAL A 113 -12.74 0.53 2.24
CA VAL A 113 -13.41 1.34 1.20
C VAL A 113 -14.52 2.25 1.76
N PRO A 114 -15.51 1.75 2.53
CA PRO A 114 -16.55 2.64 3.07
C PRO A 114 -16.02 3.65 4.09
N ALA A 115 -14.99 3.30 4.87
CA ALA A 115 -14.34 4.20 5.81
C ALA A 115 -13.59 5.35 5.10
N LEU A 116 -12.91 5.06 3.99
CA LEU A 116 -12.28 6.10 3.16
C LEU A 116 -13.31 6.98 2.46
N ALA A 117 -14.42 6.40 1.99
CA ALA A 117 -15.53 7.18 1.45
C ALA A 117 -16.12 8.15 2.50
N GLU A 118 -16.15 7.76 3.77
CA GLU A 118 -16.53 8.64 4.87
C GLU A 118 -15.55 9.81 5.07
N LEU A 119 -14.24 9.54 5.08
CA LEU A 119 -13.22 10.59 5.15
C LEU A 119 -13.34 11.59 3.98
N ARG A 120 -13.58 11.09 2.75
CA ARG A 120 -13.85 11.95 1.59
C ARG A 120 -15.09 12.83 1.79
N ARG A 121 -16.18 12.29 2.35
CA ARG A 121 -17.39 13.07 2.66
C ARG A 121 -17.13 14.17 3.70
N TRP A 122 -16.17 13.99 4.60
CA TRP A 122 -15.77 15.03 5.54
C TRP A 122 -14.90 16.12 4.91
N GLY A 123 -14.31 15.87 3.74
CA GLY A 123 -13.55 16.84 2.96
C GLY A 123 -12.07 16.50 2.75
N PHE A 124 -11.61 15.34 3.22
CA PHE A 124 -10.24 14.90 2.95
C PHE A 124 -10.05 14.46 1.50
N ARG A 125 -8.84 14.75 0.97
CA ARG A 125 -8.30 14.03 -0.18
C ARG A 125 -7.54 12.80 0.30
N ILE A 126 -7.53 11.75 -0.50
CA ILE A 126 -6.98 10.44 -0.15
C ILE A 126 -5.88 10.07 -1.13
N GLY A 127 -4.67 9.87 -0.63
CA GLY A 127 -3.60 9.16 -1.31
C GLY A 127 -3.50 7.72 -0.83
N LEU A 128 -2.97 6.83 -1.68
CA LEU A 128 -2.58 5.48 -1.26
C LEU A 128 -1.06 5.35 -1.37
N ASP A 129 -0.42 4.96 -0.27
CA ASP A 129 1.01 4.71 -0.22
C ASP A 129 1.34 3.22 -0.24
N GLY A 130 2.08 2.79 -1.26
CA GLY A 130 2.44 1.40 -1.46
C GLY A 130 1.65 0.67 -2.55
N ALA A 131 1.44 1.36 -3.67
CA ALA A 131 0.81 0.80 -4.87
C ALA A 131 1.50 -0.50 -5.33
N GLY A 132 0.72 -1.55 -5.60
CA GLY A 132 1.22 -2.81 -6.13
C GLY A 132 1.82 -3.76 -5.09
N ARG A 133 1.99 -3.34 -3.83
CA ARG A 133 2.43 -4.21 -2.72
C ARG A 133 1.41 -4.27 -1.60
N THR A 134 0.98 -3.11 -1.13
CA THR A 134 0.02 -2.96 -0.03
C THR A 134 -1.39 -2.86 -0.56
N PHE A 135 -1.57 -2.05 -1.60
CA PHE A 135 -2.88 -1.82 -2.21
C PHE A 135 -2.88 -2.40 -3.61
N GLY A 136 -3.64 -3.47 -3.76
CA GLY A 136 -3.88 -4.11 -5.04
C GLY A 136 -4.72 -3.23 -5.96
N PRO A 137 -4.65 -3.48 -7.26
CA PRO A 137 -5.29 -2.65 -8.27
C PRO A 137 -6.84 -2.68 -8.17
N GLU A 138 -7.44 -3.74 -7.60
CA GLU A 138 -8.85 -3.82 -7.23
C GLU A 138 -9.25 -2.73 -6.23
N LEU A 139 -8.40 -2.50 -5.23
CA LEU A 139 -8.65 -1.51 -4.21
C LEU A 139 -8.41 -0.09 -4.74
N VAL A 140 -7.41 0.09 -5.61
CA VAL A 140 -7.19 1.36 -6.34
C VAL A 140 -8.43 1.73 -7.16
N ALA A 141 -8.99 0.78 -7.90
CA ALA A 141 -10.20 1.00 -8.70
C ALA A 141 -11.44 1.30 -7.84
N ALA A 142 -11.59 0.63 -6.70
CA ALA A 142 -12.69 0.88 -5.78
C ALA A 142 -12.59 2.23 -5.06
N ILE A 143 -11.39 2.60 -4.60
CA ILE A 143 -11.16 3.84 -3.84
C ILE A 143 -11.11 5.06 -4.76
N ARG A 144 -10.49 4.92 -5.95
CA ARG A 144 -10.13 6.02 -6.86
C ARG A 144 -9.45 7.18 -6.11
N PRO A 145 -8.25 6.94 -5.55
CA PRO A 145 -7.57 7.95 -4.74
C PRO A 145 -7.20 9.17 -5.58
N ASP A 146 -6.93 10.29 -4.91
CA ASP A 146 -6.49 11.54 -5.54
C ASP A 146 -5.00 11.47 -5.94
N VAL A 147 -4.23 10.54 -5.35
CA VAL A 147 -2.85 10.22 -5.75
C VAL A 147 -2.52 8.77 -5.38
N LEU A 148 -1.69 8.12 -6.20
CA LEU A 148 -1.15 6.80 -5.93
C LEU A 148 0.38 6.87 -5.81
N LYS A 149 0.96 6.53 -4.67
CA LYS A 149 2.42 6.52 -4.49
C LYS A 149 3.01 5.14 -4.82
N LEU A 150 4.04 5.14 -5.66
CA LEU A 150 4.88 3.97 -5.91
C LEU A 150 5.75 3.70 -4.69
N GLU A 151 5.90 2.41 -4.38
CA GLU A 151 6.90 1.96 -3.42
C GLU A 151 8.31 2.41 -3.88
N PRO A 152 9.20 2.83 -2.96
CA PRO A 152 10.56 3.24 -3.30
C PRO A 152 11.34 2.18 -4.09
N ASP A 153 11.19 0.90 -3.73
CA ASP A 153 11.87 -0.21 -4.41
C ASP A 153 11.40 -0.38 -5.87
N LEU A 154 10.11 -0.11 -6.15
CA LEU A 154 9.58 -0.14 -7.52
C LEU A 154 10.06 1.07 -8.31
N ALA A 155 10.05 2.25 -7.71
CA ALA A 155 10.54 3.47 -8.34
C ALA A 155 12.04 3.37 -8.68
N ASP A 156 12.84 2.81 -7.76
CA ASP A 156 14.28 2.58 -7.95
C ASP A 156 14.58 1.62 -9.12
N GLY A 157 13.67 0.68 -9.38
CA GLY A 157 13.80 -0.32 -10.44
C GLY A 157 13.15 0.05 -11.79
N VAL A 158 12.72 1.30 -12.01
CA VAL A 158 11.97 1.70 -13.22
C VAL A 158 12.67 1.36 -14.55
N LEU A 159 14.00 1.40 -14.56
CA LEU A 159 14.83 1.11 -15.74
C LEU A 159 15.14 -0.39 -15.90
N GLU A 160 14.84 -1.20 -14.89
CA GLU A 160 15.04 -2.64 -14.92
C GLU A 160 13.88 -3.33 -15.64
N THR A 161 14.17 -4.44 -16.32
CA THR A 161 13.14 -5.17 -17.09
C THR A 161 11.95 -5.62 -16.23
N GLY A 162 12.23 -6.18 -15.05
CA GLY A 162 11.22 -6.72 -14.13
C GLY A 162 10.49 -5.61 -13.36
N SER A 163 11.23 -4.89 -12.52
CA SER A 163 10.69 -3.79 -11.70
C SER A 163 10.04 -2.69 -12.58
N GLY A 164 10.62 -2.37 -13.73
CA GLY A 164 10.03 -1.44 -14.70
C GLY A 164 8.72 -1.94 -15.33
N ALA A 165 8.54 -3.26 -15.48
CA ALA A 165 7.25 -3.82 -15.89
C ALA A 165 6.17 -3.65 -14.82
N ALA A 166 6.52 -3.85 -13.54
CA ALA A 166 5.61 -3.58 -12.43
C ALA A 166 5.20 -2.11 -12.40
N VAL A 167 6.16 -1.19 -12.58
CA VAL A 167 5.89 0.26 -12.64
C VAL A 167 4.92 0.57 -13.79
N ARG A 168 5.15 0.04 -15.00
CA ARG A 168 4.24 0.22 -16.14
C ARG A 168 2.83 -0.30 -15.87
N ALA A 169 2.70 -1.46 -15.22
CA ALA A 169 1.40 -2.01 -14.88
C ALA A 169 0.64 -1.15 -13.86
N VAL A 170 1.32 -0.65 -12.82
CA VAL A 170 0.72 0.29 -11.86
C VAL A 170 0.28 1.57 -12.58
N LEU A 171 1.11 2.11 -13.46
CA LEU A 171 0.79 3.31 -14.24
C LEU A 171 -0.40 3.09 -15.19
N GLU A 172 -0.54 1.89 -15.75
CA GLU A 172 -1.70 1.53 -16.57
C GLU A 172 -2.99 1.48 -15.76
N VAL A 173 -2.98 0.82 -14.60
CA VAL A 173 -4.14 0.83 -13.68
C VAL A 173 -4.50 2.26 -13.28
N ALA A 174 -3.51 3.05 -12.88
CA ALA A 174 -3.73 4.43 -12.48
C ALA A 174 -4.30 5.27 -13.64
N ARG A 175 -3.78 5.10 -14.86
CA ARG A 175 -4.29 5.75 -16.07
C ARG A 175 -5.74 5.36 -16.38
N ALA A 176 -6.08 4.07 -16.27
CA ALA A 176 -7.44 3.58 -16.52
C ALA A 176 -8.47 4.17 -15.53
N VAL A 177 -8.04 4.41 -14.29
CA VAL A 177 -8.89 4.99 -13.22
C VAL A 177 -8.83 6.53 -13.19
N GLY A 178 -7.89 7.15 -13.91
CA GLY A 178 -7.70 8.60 -13.96
C GLY A 178 -6.96 9.18 -12.75
N VAL A 179 -6.08 8.39 -12.13
CA VAL A 179 -5.34 8.73 -10.91
C VAL A 179 -3.89 9.09 -11.26
N PRO A 180 -3.35 10.23 -10.77
CA PRO A 180 -1.94 10.55 -10.93
C PRO A 180 -1.06 9.67 -10.04
N VAL A 181 0.09 9.24 -10.58
CA VAL A 181 1.09 8.46 -9.85
C VAL A 181 2.23 9.35 -9.36
N ALA A 182 2.63 9.14 -8.12
CA ALA A 182 3.78 9.77 -7.48
C ALA A 182 4.90 8.76 -7.24
N ALA A 183 6.14 9.10 -7.55
CA ALA A 183 7.32 8.31 -7.19
C ALA A 183 7.96 8.86 -5.92
N THR A 184 8.31 7.96 -4.99
CA THR A 184 8.97 8.30 -3.73
C THR A 184 10.43 7.85 -3.74
N GLY A 185 11.26 8.49 -2.93
CA GLY A 185 12.66 8.08 -2.74
C GLY A 185 13.57 8.29 -3.96
N VAL A 186 13.24 9.21 -4.86
CA VAL A 186 14.06 9.47 -6.06
C VAL A 186 15.41 10.08 -5.70
N ARG A 187 16.50 9.39 -6.05
CA ARG A 187 17.89 9.80 -5.76
C ARG A 187 18.73 10.10 -6.99
N ASP A 188 18.25 9.72 -8.17
CA ASP A 188 19.07 9.63 -9.37
C ASP A 188 18.38 10.29 -10.58
N PRO A 189 19.08 11.16 -11.34
CA PRO A 189 18.50 11.86 -12.50
C PRO A 189 18.06 10.95 -13.65
N GLU A 190 18.77 9.85 -13.91
CA GLU A 190 18.43 8.90 -14.96
C GLU A 190 17.12 8.18 -14.61
N ARG A 191 16.98 7.75 -13.36
CA ARG A 191 15.72 7.16 -12.85
C ARG A 191 14.56 8.15 -12.89
N LEU A 192 14.79 9.40 -12.48
CA LEU A 192 13.77 10.45 -12.58
C LEU A 192 13.27 10.62 -14.02
N SER A 193 14.20 10.63 -14.98
CA SER A 193 13.88 10.72 -16.41
C SER A 193 13.08 9.51 -16.89
N GLY A 194 13.45 8.30 -16.44
CA GLY A 194 12.71 7.07 -16.74
C GLY A 194 11.28 7.05 -16.13
N LEU A 195 11.13 7.51 -14.89
CA LEU A 195 9.83 7.66 -14.23
C LEU A 195 8.93 8.66 -14.99
N TYR A 196 9.49 9.82 -15.33
CA TYR A 196 8.79 10.84 -16.11
C TYR A 196 8.36 10.29 -17.48
N ALA A 197 9.28 9.64 -18.20
CA ALA A 197 9.00 9.03 -19.51
C ALA A 197 7.93 7.94 -19.44
N SER A 198 7.84 7.22 -18.33
CA SER A 198 6.83 6.18 -18.10
C SER A 198 5.44 6.75 -17.77
N GLY A 199 5.34 8.04 -17.42
CA GLY A 199 4.07 8.71 -17.13
C GLY A 199 3.82 9.01 -15.65
N VAL A 200 4.84 8.88 -14.79
CA VAL A 200 4.77 9.37 -13.40
C VAL A 200 4.54 10.88 -13.42
N ALA A 201 3.56 11.34 -12.64
CA ALA A 201 3.13 12.74 -12.63
C ALA A 201 3.83 13.56 -11.53
N LEU A 202 4.05 12.94 -10.36
CA LEU A 202 4.62 13.59 -9.20
C LEU A 202 5.89 12.85 -8.74
N ALA A 203 6.84 13.54 -8.13
CA ALA A 203 7.96 12.87 -7.49
C ALA A 203 8.48 13.60 -6.24
N GLN A 204 9.06 12.82 -5.34
CA GLN A 204 9.77 13.29 -4.16
C GLN A 204 11.01 12.41 -3.91
N GLY A 205 11.98 12.95 -3.19
CA GLY A 205 13.18 12.22 -2.82
C GLY A 205 14.39 13.13 -2.56
N PRO A 206 15.53 12.53 -2.18
CA PRO A 206 16.77 13.27 -1.94
C PRO A 206 17.25 14.12 -3.12
N LEU A 207 17.04 13.66 -4.37
CA LEU A 207 17.37 14.44 -5.57
C LEU A 207 16.52 15.71 -5.69
N LEU A 208 15.33 15.70 -5.09
CA LEU A 208 14.29 16.73 -5.24
C LEU A 208 14.18 17.63 -4.00
N GLY A 209 15.25 17.66 -3.19
CA GLY A 209 15.37 18.53 -2.01
C GLY A 209 15.31 17.79 -0.68
N GLY A 210 14.77 16.56 -0.65
CA GLY A 210 14.66 15.70 0.54
C GLY A 210 13.91 16.32 1.72
N ALA A 211 13.88 15.61 2.85
CA ALA A 211 13.23 16.07 4.07
C ALA A 211 13.95 17.28 4.70
N ARG A 212 13.21 18.34 5.01
CA ARG A 212 13.70 19.62 5.56
C ARG A 212 12.98 20.04 6.82
N ALA A 213 13.57 20.95 7.59
CA ALA A 213 12.94 21.48 8.81
C ALA A 213 11.75 22.42 8.53
N THR A 214 11.65 22.92 7.30
CA THR A 214 10.59 23.83 6.85
C THR A 214 10.00 23.33 5.52
N PRO A 215 8.74 23.66 5.19
CA PRO A 215 8.05 23.16 4.00
C PRO A 215 8.38 23.95 2.72
N GLU A 216 9.22 24.98 2.78
CA GLU A 216 9.64 25.66 1.56
C GLU A 216 10.60 24.77 0.75
N PRO A 217 10.39 24.65 -0.58
CA PRO A 217 11.31 23.91 -1.43
C PRO A 217 12.64 24.64 -1.54
N ASP A 218 13.69 23.90 -1.89
CA ASP A 218 14.96 24.55 -2.26
C ASP A 218 14.77 25.41 -3.51
N PRO A 219 15.14 26.70 -3.49
CA PRO A 219 15.13 27.53 -4.69
C PRO A 219 15.96 26.95 -5.85
N ALA A 220 16.99 26.15 -5.56
CA ALA A 220 17.84 25.50 -6.57
C ALA A 220 17.16 24.31 -7.27
N THR A 221 16.21 23.63 -6.60
CA THR A 221 15.62 22.38 -7.12
C THR A 221 14.80 22.59 -8.39
N LEU A 222 14.03 23.67 -8.51
CA LEU A 222 13.16 23.91 -9.67
C LEU A 222 13.96 24.12 -10.98
N PRO A 223 14.97 25.02 -11.05
CA PRO A 223 15.81 25.15 -12.23
C PRO A 223 16.52 23.85 -12.62
N GLU A 224 17.03 23.11 -11.65
CA GLU A 224 17.70 21.81 -11.87
C GLU A 224 16.71 20.78 -12.43
N LEU A 225 15.53 20.64 -11.82
CA LEU A 225 14.47 19.76 -12.26
C LEU A 225 14.04 20.07 -13.70
N LEU A 226 13.82 21.34 -14.02
CA LEU A 226 13.46 21.75 -15.39
C LEU A 226 14.57 21.47 -16.40
N ALA A 227 15.84 21.66 -16.03
CA ALA A 227 16.97 21.34 -16.89
C ALA A 227 17.04 19.83 -17.17
N LEU A 228 16.89 19.00 -16.12
CA LEU A 228 16.85 17.55 -16.23
C LEU A 228 15.70 17.08 -17.14
N LEU A 229 14.48 17.55 -16.90
CA LEU A 229 13.30 17.16 -17.68
C LEU A 229 13.35 17.61 -19.14
N ARG A 230 14.01 18.74 -19.46
CA ARG A 230 14.24 19.17 -20.85
C ARG A 230 15.28 18.33 -21.56
N SER A 231 16.25 17.79 -20.82
CA SER A 231 17.29 16.91 -21.35
C SER A 231 16.83 15.45 -21.48
N ALA A 232 15.76 15.08 -20.78
CA ALA A 232 15.15 13.77 -20.90
C ALA A 232 14.65 13.56 -22.34
N PRO A 233 14.91 12.40 -22.96
CA PRO A 233 14.34 12.09 -24.27
C PRO A 233 12.81 12.19 -24.20
N ALA A 234 12.21 12.84 -25.20
CA ALA A 234 10.75 12.86 -25.36
C ALA A 234 10.21 11.43 -25.25
N GLN A 235 9.04 11.28 -24.60
CA GLN A 235 8.35 10.00 -24.36
C GLN A 235 8.70 8.96 -25.44
N PRO A 236 9.53 7.96 -25.12
CA PRO A 236 9.66 6.82 -26.00
C PRO A 236 8.32 6.09 -25.98
N VAL A 237 7.61 6.10 -27.11
CA VAL A 237 6.54 5.14 -27.35
C VAL A 237 7.18 3.76 -27.29
N ALA A 238 6.80 3.00 -26.27
CA ALA A 238 7.15 1.62 -25.93
C ALA A 238 8.14 0.88 -26.85
N ALA A 239 9.32 0.55 -26.33
CA ALA A 239 9.92 -0.74 -26.69
C ALA A 239 9.01 -1.82 -26.10
N GLY A 240 8.53 -2.74 -26.93
CA GLY A 240 7.56 -3.76 -26.54
C GLY A 240 7.99 -4.54 -25.30
N PRO A 241 7.04 -5.07 -24.51
CA PRO A 241 7.34 -5.73 -23.25
C PRO A 241 8.28 -6.93 -23.48
N VAL A 242 9.50 -6.88 -22.92
CA VAL A 242 10.43 -8.01 -22.89
C VAL A 242 10.36 -8.64 -21.50
N GLY A 243 10.16 -9.96 -21.41
CA GLY A 243 10.01 -10.67 -20.13
C GLY A 243 9.85 -12.18 -20.32
N PRO A 244 9.89 -12.99 -19.25
CA PRO A 244 9.67 -14.43 -19.33
C PRO A 244 8.26 -14.73 -19.87
N PRO A 245 8.10 -15.79 -20.67
CA PRO A 245 6.81 -16.13 -21.27
C PRO A 245 5.83 -16.67 -20.21
N VAL A 246 4.55 -16.37 -20.38
CA VAL A 246 3.50 -16.78 -19.43
C VAL A 246 3.25 -18.28 -19.35
N ARG A 247 3.70 -19.08 -20.33
CA ARG A 247 3.62 -20.56 -20.27
C ARG A 247 4.15 -21.17 -18.97
N GLY A 248 5.14 -20.54 -18.34
CA GLY A 248 5.72 -21.03 -17.08
C GLY A 248 4.89 -20.74 -15.83
N LEU A 249 3.79 -19.99 -15.98
CA LEU A 249 2.87 -19.57 -14.90
C LEU A 249 1.49 -20.19 -15.02
N ALA A 250 1.18 -20.79 -16.18
CA ALA A 250 -0.11 -21.41 -16.45
C ALA A 250 -0.33 -22.61 -15.55
N THR A 251 -1.52 -22.69 -14.95
CA THR A 251 -2.01 -23.90 -14.28
C THR A 251 -2.98 -24.64 -15.21
N PRO A 252 -3.16 -25.96 -15.04
CA PRO A 252 -4.15 -26.71 -15.80
C PRO A 252 -5.55 -26.10 -15.68
N ALA A 253 -6.18 -25.82 -16.82
CA ALA A 253 -7.53 -25.28 -16.86
C ALA A 253 -8.57 -26.37 -16.56
N VAL A 254 -9.64 -26.01 -15.86
CA VAL A 254 -10.86 -26.83 -15.85
C VAL A 254 -11.61 -26.53 -17.14
N THR A 255 -11.77 -27.54 -17.99
CA THR A 255 -12.40 -27.36 -19.31
C THR A 255 -13.66 -28.19 -19.43
N LEU A 256 -14.69 -27.62 -20.08
CA LEU A 256 -15.94 -28.30 -20.42
C LEU A 256 -16.34 -27.97 -21.86
N ALA A 257 -17.16 -28.82 -22.47
CA ALA A 257 -17.68 -28.58 -23.81
C ALA A 257 -18.56 -27.33 -23.87
N ALA A 258 -18.57 -26.64 -25.01
CA ALA A 258 -19.29 -25.38 -25.22
C ALA A 258 -20.81 -25.46 -25.00
N ASP A 259 -21.39 -26.63 -25.21
CA ASP A 259 -22.82 -26.93 -25.09
C ASP A 259 -23.21 -27.54 -23.73
N VAL A 260 -22.26 -27.62 -22.78
CA VAL A 260 -22.52 -28.16 -21.44
C VAL A 260 -23.62 -27.37 -20.73
N VAL A 261 -24.46 -28.05 -19.96
CA VAL A 261 -25.48 -27.39 -19.12
C VAL A 261 -24.86 -26.79 -17.86
N ALA A 262 -25.49 -25.74 -17.34
CA ALA A 262 -24.95 -24.98 -16.20
C ALA A 262 -24.78 -25.85 -14.94
N ASP A 263 -25.66 -26.81 -14.68
CA ASP A 263 -25.53 -27.63 -13.46
C ASP A 263 -24.26 -28.50 -13.46
N THR A 264 -23.87 -29.03 -14.62
CA THR A 264 -22.60 -29.76 -14.78
C THR A 264 -21.40 -28.85 -14.58
N ALA A 265 -21.46 -27.60 -15.07
CA ALA A 265 -20.41 -26.61 -14.80
C ALA A 265 -20.29 -26.27 -13.31
N ARG A 266 -21.43 -26.17 -12.61
CA ARG A 266 -21.49 -25.98 -11.15
C ARG A 266 -20.87 -27.17 -10.41
N GLU A 267 -21.15 -28.39 -10.84
CA GLU A 267 -20.57 -29.61 -10.26
C GLU A 267 -19.04 -29.65 -10.46
N ALA A 268 -18.56 -29.37 -11.67
CA ALA A 268 -17.12 -29.29 -11.96
C ALA A 268 -16.39 -28.25 -11.08
N MET A 269 -17.01 -27.08 -10.84
CA MET A 269 -16.48 -26.07 -9.92
C MET A 269 -16.50 -26.52 -8.45
N ARG A 270 -17.44 -27.37 -8.06
CA ARG A 270 -17.50 -27.93 -6.71
C ARG A 270 -16.40 -28.96 -6.47
N GLU A 271 -16.10 -29.78 -7.47
CA GLU A 271 -15.03 -30.79 -7.41
C GLU A 271 -13.63 -30.19 -7.40
N ARG A 272 -13.46 -29.00 -7.98
CA ARG A 272 -12.19 -28.26 -8.05
C ARG A 272 -12.30 -26.88 -7.40
N PRO A 273 -12.39 -26.80 -6.05
CA PRO A 273 -12.53 -25.54 -5.33
C PRO A 273 -11.34 -24.59 -5.51
N GLU A 274 -10.16 -25.11 -5.85
CA GLU A 274 -8.93 -24.37 -6.14
C GLU A 274 -8.94 -23.66 -7.50
N SER A 275 -9.89 -24.00 -8.38
CA SER A 275 -10.02 -23.39 -9.69
C SER A 275 -10.79 -22.07 -9.61
N ALA A 276 -10.21 -21.03 -10.22
CA ALA A 276 -10.82 -19.71 -10.32
C ALA A 276 -12.01 -19.63 -11.31
N GLY A 277 -12.15 -20.62 -12.20
CA GLY A 277 -13.22 -20.64 -13.19
C GLY A 277 -13.16 -21.84 -14.13
N VAL A 278 -14.09 -21.89 -15.09
CA VAL A 278 -14.16 -22.95 -16.09
C VAL A 278 -14.04 -22.38 -17.49
N VAL A 279 -13.19 -22.99 -18.32
CA VAL A 279 -13.04 -22.63 -19.73
C VAL A 279 -13.97 -23.50 -20.57
N LEU A 280 -14.90 -22.88 -21.29
CA LEU A 280 -15.71 -23.58 -22.28
C LEU A 280 -14.92 -23.71 -23.57
N VAL A 281 -14.84 -24.92 -24.12
CA VAL A 281 -14.04 -25.24 -25.31
C VAL A 281 -14.86 -25.89 -26.42
N ASP A 282 -14.46 -25.66 -27.67
CA ASP A 282 -15.01 -26.34 -28.84
C ASP A 282 -14.44 -27.76 -29.03
N GLY A 283 -14.87 -28.46 -30.10
CA GLY A 283 -14.37 -29.80 -30.44
C GLY A 283 -12.88 -29.87 -30.79
N ALA A 284 -12.24 -28.74 -31.10
CA ALA A 284 -10.79 -28.63 -31.31
C ALA A 284 -10.06 -28.16 -30.04
N HIS A 285 -10.75 -28.12 -28.89
CA HIS A 285 -10.24 -27.68 -27.61
C HIS A 285 -9.80 -26.19 -27.56
N ARG A 286 -10.40 -25.35 -28.42
CA ARG A 286 -10.19 -23.90 -28.43
C ARG A 286 -11.17 -23.21 -27.49
N PRO A 287 -10.75 -22.20 -26.73
CA PRO A 287 -11.62 -21.51 -25.79
C PRO A 287 -12.68 -20.68 -26.52
N VAL A 288 -13.94 -20.90 -26.16
CA VAL A 288 -15.10 -20.18 -26.71
C VAL A 288 -15.91 -19.44 -25.64
N GLY A 289 -15.65 -19.72 -24.36
CA GLY A 289 -16.28 -19.04 -23.22
C GLY A 289 -15.46 -19.20 -21.94
N TYR A 290 -15.67 -18.32 -20.98
CA TYR A 290 -15.09 -18.41 -19.65
C TYR A 290 -16.15 -18.17 -18.58
N LEU A 291 -16.24 -19.06 -17.60
CA LEU A 291 -17.14 -18.96 -16.46
C LEU A 291 -16.32 -18.56 -15.24
N ASP A 292 -16.37 -17.28 -14.87
CA ASP A 292 -15.84 -16.82 -13.59
C ASP A 292 -16.61 -17.47 -12.44
N ARG A 293 -15.88 -18.08 -11.49
CA ARG A 293 -16.50 -18.85 -10.40
C ARG A 293 -17.47 -18.02 -9.58
N SER A 294 -17.08 -16.81 -9.17
CA SER A 294 -17.87 -15.98 -8.27
C SER A 294 -19.16 -15.52 -8.95
N ARG A 295 -19.05 -15.00 -10.18
CA ARG A 295 -20.19 -14.50 -10.95
C ARG A 295 -21.15 -15.62 -11.35
N PHE A 296 -20.61 -16.75 -11.80
CA PHE A 296 -21.40 -17.92 -12.15
C PHE A 296 -22.17 -18.49 -10.96
N LEU A 297 -21.49 -18.72 -9.82
CA LEU A 297 -22.15 -19.26 -8.62
C LEU A 297 -23.16 -18.28 -8.02
N LEU A 298 -22.90 -16.98 -8.07
CA LEU A 298 -23.85 -15.96 -7.64
C LEU A 298 -25.13 -15.98 -8.50
N ALA A 299 -25.00 -16.12 -9.83
CA ALA A 299 -26.14 -16.25 -10.73
C ALA A 299 -26.95 -17.53 -10.44
N MET A 300 -26.27 -18.64 -10.11
CA MET A 300 -26.89 -19.93 -9.79
C MET A 300 -27.58 -19.96 -8.41
N THR A 301 -27.11 -19.15 -7.44
CA THR A 301 -27.60 -19.18 -6.04
C THR A 301 -28.61 -18.11 -5.68
N GLY A 302 -28.93 -17.20 -6.61
CA GLY A 302 -30.01 -16.23 -6.43
C GLY A 302 -31.36 -16.88 -6.11
N ARG A 303 -32.34 -16.08 -5.66
CA ARG A 303 -33.68 -16.53 -5.17
C ARG A 303 -34.40 -17.54 -6.07
N PHE A 304 -34.12 -17.55 -7.38
CA PHE A 304 -34.60 -18.54 -8.35
C PHE A 304 -33.50 -19.01 -9.33
N GLY A 305 -32.22 -18.78 -8.99
CA GLY A 305 -31.09 -18.94 -9.90
C GLY A 305 -30.95 -20.37 -10.44
N HIS A 306 -30.97 -21.36 -9.55
CA HIS A 306 -30.80 -22.75 -9.93
C HIS A 306 -31.91 -23.23 -10.88
N ALA A 307 -33.17 -23.02 -10.52
CA ALA A 307 -34.31 -23.37 -11.35
C ALA A 307 -34.34 -22.65 -12.71
N LEU A 308 -33.74 -21.46 -12.81
CA LEU A 308 -33.70 -20.68 -14.05
C LEU A 308 -32.58 -21.11 -15.00
N TRP A 309 -31.47 -21.63 -14.46
CA TRP A 309 -30.22 -21.79 -15.19
C TRP A 309 -29.71 -23.23 -15.29
N ALA A 310 -30.05 -24.12 -14.37
CA ALA A 310 -29.46 -25.47 -14.27
C ALA A 310 -29.48 -26.26 -15.59
N ASP A 311 -30.63 -26.26 -16.27
CA ASP A 311 -30.83 -27.00 -17.53
C ASP A 311 -30.46 -26.20 -18.79
N LYS A 312 -30.05 -24.93 -18.63
CA LYS A 312 -29.65 -24.08 -19.75
C LYS A 312 -28.18 -24.30 -20.10
N PRO A 313 -27.77 -24.01 -21.35
CA PRO A 313 -26.37 -24.00 -21.72
C PRO A 313 -25.58 -23.04 -20.81
N ALA A 314 -24.48 -23.53 -20.26
CA ALA A 314 -23.60 -22.76 -19.38
C ALA A 314 -23.03 -21.53 -20.09
N SER A 315 -22.89 -21.59 -21.42
CA SER A 315 -22.52 -20.45 -22.27
C SER A 315 -23.44 -19.23 -22.12
N SER A 316 -24.68 -19.41 -21.65
CA SER A 316 -25.60 -18.30 -21.36
C SER A 316 -25.16 -17.40 -20.20
N LEU A 317 -24.28 -17.91 -19.34
CA LEU A 317 -23.69 -17.22 -18.19
C LEU A 317 -22.17 -17.03 -18.35
N ALA A 318 -21.61 -17.41 -19.49
CA ALA A 318 -20.18 -17.28 -19.77
C ALA A 318 -19.85 -15.92 -20.36
N ASP A 319 -18.67 -15.43 -20.04
CA ASP A 319 -18.09 -14.29 -20.71
C ASP A 319 -17.24 -14.73 -21.91
N PRO A 320 -16.97 -13.82 -22.86
CA PRO A 320 -15.94 -14.03 -23.86
C PRO A 320 -14.59 -14.34 -23.19
N PRO A 321 -13.86 -15.40 -23.60
CA PRO A 321 -12.61 -15.77 -22.97
C PRO A 321 -11.55 -14.70 -23.27
N ARG A 322 -10.79 -14.29 -22.24
CA ARG A 322 -9.60 -13.46 -22.43
C ARG A 322 -8.42 -14.37 -22.71
N THR A 323 -7.92 -14.37 -23.94
CA THR A 323 -6.84 -15.26 -24.35
C THR A 323 -5.50 -14.56 -24.42
N VAL A 324 -4.43 -15.27 -24.08
CA VAL A 324 -3.05 -14.80 -24.22
C VAL A 324 -2.18 -15.90 -24.86
N ASP A 325 -1.33 -15.54 -25.82
CA ASP A 325 -0.37 -16.50 -26.42
C ASP A 325 0.59 -17.01 -25.33
N GLU A 326 0.88 -18.31 -25.31
CA GLU A 326 1.74 -18.93 -24.30
C GLU A 326 3.17 -18.36 -24.26
N ARG A 327 3.62 -17.76 -25.37
CA ARG A 327 4.92 -17.09 -25.51
C ARG A 327 4.85 -15.61 -25.16
N ALA A 328 3.66 -15.07 -24.89
CA ALA A 328 3.50 -13.68 -24.53
C ALA A 328 4.35 -13.37 -23.29
N PRO A 329 5.10 -12.27 -23.30
CA PRO A 329 5.90 -11.86 -22.16
C PRO A 329 4.96 -11.43 -21.03
N LEU A 330 5.35 -11.73 -19.79
CA LEU A 330 4.58 -11.42 -18.58
C LEU A 330 3.94 -10.01 -18.56
N PRO A 331 4.65 -8.92 -18.96
CA PRO A 331 4.04 -7.59 -18.92
C PRO A 331 2.93 -7.39 -19.96
N LEU A 332 3.02 -8.03 -21.14
CA LEU A 332 1.95 -8.00 -22.14
C LEU A 332 0.72 -8.73 -21.63
N ALA A 333 0.90 -9.86 -20.95
CA ALA A 333 -0.21 -10.58 -20.35
C ALA A 333 -0.89 -9.73 -19.28
N LEU A 334 -0.12 -9.02 -18.45
CA LEU A 334 -0.68 -8.12 -17.45
C LEU A 334 -1.47 -6.95 -18.07
N GLU A 335 -0.97 -6.36 -19.15
CA GLU A 335 -1.72 -5.35 -19.93
C GLU A 335 -3.04 -5.93 -20.48
N LEU A 336 -3.00 -7.13 -21.07
CA LEU A 336 -4.18 -7.79 -21.63
C LEU A 336 -5.25 -8.14 -20.56
N SER A 337 -4.85 -8.42 -19.32
CA SER A 337 -5.80 -8.67 -18.22
C SER A 337 -6.46 -7.40 -17.68
N LEU A 338 -5.84 -6.24 -17.92
CA LEU A 338 -6.34 -4.92 -17.51
C LEU A 338 -7.11 -4.20 -18.63
N ALA A 339 -6.98 -4.64 -19.88
CA ALA A 339 -7.63 -4.03 -21.03
C ALA A 339 -9.15 -4.34 -21.10
N GLY A 340 -9.95 -3.43 -21.66
CA GLY A 340 -11.38 -3.65 -21.95
C GLY A 340 -12.31 -3.23 -20.81
N ASP A 341 -13.38 -3.99 -20.58
CA ASP A 341 -14.41 -3.68 -19.57
C ASP A 341 -13.81 -3.68 -18.14
N PRO A 342 -13.89 -2.56 -17.40
CA PRO A 342 -13.39 -2.47 -16.03
C PRO A 342 -14.03 -3.46 -15.05
N ALA A 343 -15.27 -3.91 -15.30
CA ALA A 343 -15.92 -4.93 -14.48
C ALA A 343 -15.29 -6.33 -14.65
N ARG A 344 -14.48 -6.48 -15.71
CA ARG A 344 -13.74 -7.68 -16.09
C ARG A 344 -12.23 -7.44 -16.11
N ALA A 345 -11.78 -6.30 -15.60
CA ALA A 345 -10.37 -6.15 -15.23
C ALA A 345 -10.12 -7.16 -14.12
N TYR A 346 -9.01 -7.90 -14.18
CA TYR A 346 -8.69 -9.02 -13.28
C TYR A 346 -9.32 -10.38 -13.60
N ASP A 347 -10.10 -10.50 -14.68
CA ASP A 347 -10.44 -11.83 -15.21
C ASP A 347 -9.14 -12.58 -15.56
N ASP A 348 -9.07 -13.85 -15.18
CA ASP A 348 -7.93 -14.70 -15.52
C ASP A 348 -7.75 -14.83 -17.04
N LEU A 349 -6.51 -15.05 -17.46
CA LEU A 349 -6.21 -15.25 -18.88
C LEU A 349 -6.15 -16.73 -19.22
N VAL A 350 -6.88 -17.11 -20.25
CA VAL A 350 -6.76 -18.42 -20.89
C VAL A 350 -5.51 -18.42 -21.76
N VAL A 351 -4.54 -19.26 -21.40
CA VAL A 351 -3.29 -19.38 -22.14
C VAL A 351 -3.54 -20.27 -23.36
N VAL A 352 -3.20 -19.79 -24.55
CA VAL A 352 -3.41 -20.51 -25.82
C VAL A 352 -2.09 -20.74 -26.56
N GLY A 353 -1.99 -21.90 -27.21
CA GLY A 353 -0.89 -22.18 -28.13
C GLY A 353 -1.06 -21.48 -29.48
N PRO A 354 -0.06 -21.55 -30.38
CA PRO A 354 -0.14 -21.00 -31.74
C PRO A 354 -1.29 -21.58 -32.59
N ASP A 355 -1.76 -22.78 -32.22
CA ASP A 355 -2.88 -23.51 -32.81
C ASP A 355 -4.26 -23.07 -32.28
N GLY A 356 -4.29 -22.14 -31.32
CA GLY A 356 -5.48 -21.64 -30.64
C GLY A 356 -5.99 -22.57 -29.53
N VAL A 357 -5.29 -23.68 -29.26
CA VAL A 357 -5.70 -24.67 -28.26
C VAL A 357 -5.44 -24.14 -26.85
N CYS A 358 -6.38 -24.36 -25.94
CA CYS A 358 -6.22 -24.02 -24.52
C CYS A 358 -5.09 -24.85 -23.89
N ARG A 359 -4.08 -24.18 -23.32
CA ARG A 359 -2.94 -24.78 -22.61
C ARG A 359 -3.07 -24.68 -21.10
N GLY A 360 -3.92 -23.79 -20.61
CA GLY A 360 -4.12 -23.56 -19.18
C GLY A 360 -4.75 -22.21 -18.91
N VAL A 361 -4.75 -21.82 -17.64
CA VAL A 361 -5.18 -20.50 -17.18
C VAL A 361 -4.06 -19.90 -16.34
N VAL A 362 -3.84 -18.60 -16.45
CA VAL A 362 -2.97 -17.86 -15.54
C VAL A 362 -3.81 -16.82 -14.80
N THR A 363 -3.72 -16.83 -13.47
CA THR A 363 -4.49 -15.90 -12.66
C THR A 363 -3.85 -14.53 -12.66
N VAL A 364 -4.66 -13.48 -12.61
CA VAL A 364 -4.12 -12.12 -12.57
C VAL A 364 -3.30 -11.88 -11.29
N ALA A 365 -3.70 -12.50 -10.19
CA ALA A 365 -2.92 -12.51 -8.95
C ALA A 365 -1.52 -13.15 -9.12
N GLU A 366 -1.38 -14.23 -9.88
CA GLU A 366 -0.07 -14.84 -10.16
C GLU A 366 0.76 -13.97 -11.11
N LEU A 367 0.13 -13.31 -12.11
CA LEU A 367 0.80 -12.33 -12.95
C LEU A 367 1.41 -11.20 -12.10
N TRP A 368 0.62 -10.62 -11.20
CA TRP A 368 1.09 -9.59 -10.25
C TRP A 368 2.20 -10.12 -9.34
N ARG A 369 2.00 -11.28 -8.70
CA ARG A 369 2.99 -11.89 -7.79
C ARG A 369 4.33 -12.09 -8.48
N ARG A 370 4.33 -12.59 -9.72
CA ARG A 370 5.56 -12.84 -10.49
C ARG A 370 6.24 -11.57 -10.96
N THR A 371 5.45 -10.52 -11.20
CA THR A 371 5.98 -9.21 -11.57
C THR A 371 6.65 -8.53 -10.36
N ILE A 372 6.11 -8.71 -9.16
CA ILE A 372 6.67 -8.19 -7.89
C ILE A 372 7.88 -9.02 -7.41
N ARG A 373 7.92 -10.33 -7.71
CA ARG A 373 9.02 -11.24 -7.36
C ARG A 373 9.47 -12.06 -8.58
N PRO A 374 10.32 -11.51 -9.47
CA PRO A 374 10.87 -12.30 -10.57
C PRO A 374 11.71 -13.45 -9.99
N SER A 375 11.37 -14.68 -10.36
CA SER A 375 12.10 -15.87 -9.93
C SER A 375 13.57 -15.76 -10.34
N GLY A 376 14.45 -15.56 -9.35
CA GLY A 376 15.89 -15.32 -9.54
C GLY A 376 16.59 -14.60 -8.39
N THR A 377 15.86 -13.92 -7.50
CA THR A 377 16.46 -13.19 -6.36
C THR A 377 16.23 -13.97 -5.06
N PRO A 378 17.27 -14.49 -4.37
CA PRO A 378 17.09 -15.03 -3.03
C PRO A 378 16.54 -13.93 -2.13
N ALA A 379 15.59 -14.27 -1.26
CA ALA A 379 15.06 -13.34 -0.26
C ALA A 379 16.22 -12.72 0.52
N ARG A 380 16.49 -11.43 0.31
CA ARG A 380 17.46 -10.70 1.12
C ARG A 380 16.82 -10.55 2.50
N PRO A 381 17.44 -11.05 3.60
CA PRO A 381 16.90 -10.78 4.91
C PRO A 381 16.91 -9.26 5.16
N PRO A 382 15.98 -8.74 5.97
CA PRO A 382 15.97 -7.33 6.34
C PRO A 382 17.34 -6.95 6.91
N ALA A 383 17.90 -5.84 6.42
CA ALA A 383 19.14 -5.31 6.96
C ALA A 383 18.93 -4.98 8.44
N GLY A 384 19.55 -5.75 9.33
CA GLY A 384 19.51 -5.47 10.77
C GLY A 384 19.62 -6.66 11.75
N SER A 385 19.64 -7.93 11.32
CA SER A 385 19.88 -9.04 12.27
C SER A 385 21.32 -9.54 12.20
N GLY A 386 22.20 -8.94 13.00
CA GLY A 386 23.44 -9.60 13.39
C GLY A 386 23.12 -10.77 14.31
N ALA A 387 22.98 -11.98 13.77
CA ALA A 387 23.03 -13.20 14.58
C ALA A 387 24.50 -13.55 14.87
N PRO A 388 24.83 -14.05 16.08
CA PRO A 388 26.20 -14.24 16.52
C PRO A 388 26.91 -15.30 15.68
N ARG A 389 28.14 -14.98 15.24
CA ARG A 389 29.00 -15.94 14.54
C ARG A 389 29.33 -17.11 15.47
N SER A 390 29.07 -18.33 15.02
CA SER A 390 29.56 -19.56 15.64
C SER A 390 31.08 -19.63 15.52
N VAL A 391 31.78 -19.60 16.65
CA VAL A 391 33.21 -19.90 16.73
C VAL A 391 33.35 -21.42 16.83
N THR A 392 33.72 -22.07 15.74
CA THR A 392 34.24 -23.45 15.74
C THR A 392 35.56 -23.47 15.01
N GLY A 393 36.67 -23.42 15.77
CA GLY A 393 38.03 -23.58 15.29
C GLY A 393 39.03 -23.47 16.45
N PRO A 394 40.03 -24.37 16.56
CA PRO A 394 40.92 -24.42 17.72
C PRO A 394 41.87 -23.22 17.79
N PRO A 395 42.31 -22.80 18.99
CA PRO A 395 43.08 -21.58 19.15
C PRO A 395 44.54 -21.82 18.76
N THR A 396 45.07 -20.98 17.86
CA THR A 396 46.51 -20.78 17.70
C THR A 396 46.83 -19.31 17.99
N PRO A 397 47.79 -18.99 18.87
CA PRO A 397 48.11 -17.61 19.18
C PRO A 397 49.00 -17.03 18.08
N ARG A 398 48.56 -15.92 17.47
CA ARG A 398 49.43 -15.03 16.70
C ARG A 398 49.77 -13.82 17.55
N SER A 399 51.07 -13.58 17.70
CA SER A 399 51.67 -12.40 18.31
C SER A 399 51.37 -11.16 17.47
N VAL A 400 50.98 -10.07 18.12
CA VAL A 400 50.99 -8.72 17.54
C VAL A 400 51.85 -7.86 18.44
N SER A 401 53.07 -7.62 17.96
CA SER A 401 53.97 -6.53 18.33
C SER A 401 53.46 -5.23 17.70
N GLY A 402 53.45 -4.13 18.46
CA GLY A 402 53.21 -2.80 17.89
C GLY A 402 52.75 -1.78 18.93
N ASP A 403 53.70 -0.94 19.34
CA ASP A 403 53.61 0.14 20.31
C ASP A 403 52.43 1.10 20.14
N SER A 404 51.77 1.43 21.26
CA SER A 404 51.46 2.80 21.70
C SER A 404 50.68 2.76 23.01
N ALA A 405 51.36 3.07 24.11
CA ALA A 405 50.73 3.32 25.41
C ALA A 405 50.09 4.72 25.46
N PRO A 406 49.08 4.91 26.32
CA PRO A 406 49.27 5.87 27.41
C PRO A 406 48.96 5.27 28.80
N ARG A 407 49.64 5.82 29.81
CA ARG A 407 49.68 5.41 31.22
C ARG A 407 48.36 5.63 31.99
N PRO A 408 48.16 4.93 33.12
CA PRO A 408 46.91 4.94 33.89
C PRO A 408 46.83 6.07 34.92
N VAL A 409 45.61 6.46 35.28
CA VAL A 409 45.29 7.23 36.50
C VAL A 409 44.37 6.35 37.35
N ALA A 410 44.79 6.06 38.58
CA ALA A 410 44.00 5.45 39.66
C ALA A 410 42.80 6.37 40.00
N ASP A 411 41.65 5.97 40.54
CA ASP A 411 41.46 5.16 41.73
C ASP A 411 39.94 4.93 41.97
N ALA A 412 39.63 3.89 42.76
CA ALA A 412 38.45 3.64 43.60
C ALA A 412 37.00 3.92 43.12
N ALA A 413 36.20 2.85 42.99
CA ALA A 413 35.19 2.44 44.01
C ALA A 413 34.24 1.35 43.47
N VAL A 414 34.20 0.21 44.16
CA VAL A 414 33.30 -0.93 43.94
C VAL A 414 32.15 -0.87 44.95
N PRO A 415 30.93 -1.28 44.57
CA PRO A 415 30.04 -1.95 45.52
C PRO A 415 29.72 -3.40 45.12
N ARG A 416 29.72 -4.26 46.13
CA ARG A 416 29.36 -5.70 46.12
C ARG A 416 27.83 -5.93 46.07
N PRO A 417 27.38 -7.16 45.72
CA PRO A 417 25.96 -7.48 45.53
C PRO A 417 25.27 -7.98 46.82
N VAL A 418 23.94 -7.88 46.86
CA VAL A 418 23.09 -8.52 47.88
C VAL A 418 21.99 -9.33 47.20
N ASN A 419 22.00 -10.64 47.45
CA ASN A 419 20.87 -11.56 47.27
C ASN A 419 19.86 -11.35 48.42
N ASP A 420 18.55 -11.47 48.17
CA ASP A 420 17.74 -12.51 48.84
C ASP A 420 16.24 -12.54 48.42
N ALA A 421 15.81 -13.80 48.20
CA ALA A 421 14.52 -14.47 48.36
C ALA A 421 13.16 -13.71 48.42
N ALA A 422 12.36 -13.96 47.39
CA ALA A 422 11.08 -14.71 47.36
C ALA A 422 9.96 -14.56 48.42
N VAL A 423 8.73 -14.44 47.86
CA VAL A 423 7.37 -14.82 48.32
C VAL A 423 6.47 -13.75 48.95
N PRO A 424 5.23 -13.59 48.43
CA PRO A 424 4.07 -13.47 49.32
C PRO A 424 2.86 -14.36 48.94
N ARG A 425 2.11 -14.76 49.97
CA ARG A 425 0.75 -15.36 50.01
C ARG A 425 0.02 -14.79 51.27
N PRO A 426 -1.29 -14.96 51.49
CA PRO A 426 -2.42 -14.25 50.84
C PRO A 426 -3.44 -13.61 51.85
N VAL A 427 -4.27 -12.69 51.33
CA VAL A 427 -5.72 -12.38 51.57
C VAL A 427 -6.35 -12.45 52.98
N ASN A 428 -7.02 -11.37 53.44
CA ASN A 428 -8.47 -11.36 53.78
C ASN A 428 -9.08 -9.99 54.18
N ASP A 429 -10.13 -9.62 53.46
CA ASP A 429 -11.44 -9.02 53.79
C ASP A 429 -11.71 -8.14 55.02
N ALA A 430 -12.37 -6.99 54.78
CA ALA A 430 -13.76 -6.69 55.18
C ALA A 430 -14.01 -5.20 55.52
N ALA A 431 -14.95 -4.55 54.82
CA ALA A 431 -16.07 -3.74 55.36
C ALA A 431 -16.57 -2.68 54.35
N ALA A 432 -17.88 -2.71 54.11
CA ALA A 432 -18.63 -1.87 53.17
C ALA A 432 -19.32 -0.68 53.93
N PRO A 433 -20.23 0.14 53.33
CA PRO A 433 -20.12 1.62 53.31
C PRO A 433 -21.30 2.37 53.99
N ARG A 434 -21.27 3.73 54.02
CA ARG A 434 -22.41 4.71 53.99
C ARG A 434 -22.00 6.14 54.46
N PRO A 435 -22.80 7.23 54.27
CA PRO A 435 -23.72 7.59 53.19
C PRO A 435 -23.60 9.08 52.71
N VAL A 436 -24.49 9.43 51.77
CA VAL A 436 -24.71 10.67 51.00
C VAL A 436 -25.18 11.88 51.82
N ALA A 437 -24.80 13.10 51.40
CA ALA A 437 -25.54 14.35 51.68
C ALA A 437 -25.59 15.24 50.42
N GLY A 438 -26.79 15.71 50.08
CA GLY A 438 -27.13 16.52 48.89
C GLY A 438 -26.96 18.04 49.06
N PRO A 439 -27.39 18.85 48.07
CA PRO A 439 -26.81 20.15 47.73
C PRO A 439 -27.60 21.37 48.26
N PRO A 440 -27.02 22.60 48.26
CA PRO A 440 -27.81 23.82 48.34
C PRO A 440 -28.02 24.52 46.98
N HIS A 441 -29.21 25.11 46.85
CA HIS A 441 -29.79 25.78 45.69
C HIS A 441 -29.16 27.12 45.29
N ARG A 442 -29.40 27.46 44.01
CA ARG A 442 -29.04 28.66 43.22
C ARG A 442 -29.64 30.00 43.68
N ARG A 443 -29.00 31.11 43.30
CA ARG A 443 -29.64 32.37 42.84
C ARG A 443 -28.89 33.02 41.66
N PRO A 444 -29.56 33.84 40.82
CA PRO A 444 -29.35 33.94 39.36
C PRO A 444 -28.56 35.20 38.88
N PRO A 445 -28.13 35.24 37.60
CA PRO A 445 -27.39 36.36 37.03
C PRO A 445 -28.27 37.55 36.58
N ALA A 446 -27.69 38.74 36.63
CA ALA A 446 -28.30 40.03 36.27
C ALA A 446 -28.46 40.24 34.75
N ALA A 447 -29.51 40.96 34.38
CA ALA A 447 -29.91 41.30 33.01
C ALA A 447 -29.10 42.47 32.40
N PRO A 448 -28.95 42.54 31.06
CA PRO A 448 -28.38 43.70 30.37
C PRO A 448 -29.44 44.76 30.00
N PRO A 449 -29.06 46.04 29.84
CA PRO A 449 -30.01 47.11 29.55
C PRO A 449 -30.41 47.19 28.07
N SER A 450 -31.66 47.61 27.89
CA SER A 450 -32.41 47.89 26.68
C SER A 450 -31.83 49.05 25.84
N ARG A 451 -31.81 48.86 24.51
CA ARG A 451 -31.67 49.94 23.52
C ARG A 451 -33.05 50.26 22.96
N THR A 452 -33.45 51.52 23.09
CA THR A 452 -34.60 52.14 22.43
C THR A 452 -34.15 52.77 21.13
N ALA A 453 -34.99 52.68 20.09
CA ALA A 453 -34.84 53.35 18.81
C ALA A 453 -35.12 54.86 18.91
N VAL A 454 -34.33 55.68 18.22
CA VAL A 454 -34.70 56.72 17.23
C VAL A 454 -33.53 56.87 16.28
#